data_AF-A0AAN7SYH6-F1
#
_entry.id   AF-A0AAN7SYH6-F1
#
_cell.length_a   1.000
_cell.length_b   1.000
_cell.length_c   1.000
_cell.angle_alpha   90.00
_cell.angle_beta   90.00
_cell.angle_gamma   90.00
#
_symmetry.space_group_name_H-M   'P 1'
#
loop_
_entity.id
_entity.type
_entity.pdbx_description
1 polymer ?
#
loop_
_entity_poly.entity_id
_entity_poly.type
_entity_poly.pdbx_seq_one_letter_code
_entity_poly.pdbx_strand_id
1 'polypeptide(L)'
;MRILHYLENLIVKNNNITVYGKRQQLRNTTINLFSNAESSKVNTDGHLVEHQLVRTAHGIMDRIVQYKIALGSHFSKNIPYETLDVVGFANYRIPDGPDCGSLHTSSTLEVTPSLHIEDDILDLAASVEHSMVDYSGQPKGQSFANMVHKTWAQMSGSSVWLQKYGVYLTVTRAYFFDKGVQSWPVISFVRAQLHDANWQRLVNYTIIWQGEELTFPRMLNIDIPHKAGGAFFGPEDPRIVIESGVEDAEPVVIFNMMDDLKSLRRSMHIHRPFSNHTTRLQLGNHAPHLAEKNWAPFFLPQSEFPPSPRHAGHEQYPNKYVHFVYEFHPLRIVRCHLFNGDCLLAYEQPLSIPYLADHKYNDTGGVMRGGTNFEPLPASIQNRPGVFTFVGIPRTHSGAGCSGGAFYRPEIMLLTTNGTHYYFDYASVALTFGSALFTQSQADAPCEGGRIFMANSISRIHNDQYGPNKDVMEVTFSIADNTVQTTKIKGLQALVKTLPQFRMGIDGSHWQESDMQWNINVTSDIIHCSTGSAAEHARLILHLDEKEMEKEKGKQEENLKELMKQMDKEEEEEKQKEKEKGKGKEKEVTSSQAPVARNVG
;
A
#
# COMPACT_ATOMS: atom_id res chain seq x y z
N MET A 1 -1.61 -36.87 -31.62
CA MET A 1 -2.66 -37.60 -30.85
C MET A 1 -2.26 -37.92 -29.40
N ARG A 2 -1.13 -38.58 -29.11
CA ARG A 2 -0.73 -38.89 -27.71
C ARG A 2 -0.52 -37.64 -26.82
N ILE A 3 0.03 -36.56 -27.35
CA ILE A 3 0.20 -35.28 -26.64
C ILE A 3 -1.15 -34.58 -26.36
N LEU A 4 -2.08 -34.62 -27.33
CA LEU A 4 -3.46 -34.15 -27.16
C LEU A 4 -4.19 -34.91 -26.05
N HIS A 5 -3.99 -36.23 -25.99
CA HIS A 5 -4.56 -37.08 -24.95
C HIS A 5 -3.91 -36.83 -23.56
N TYR A 6 -2.63 -36.48 -23.52
CA TYR A 6 -1.94 -36.08 -22.28
C TYR A 6 -2.45 -34.73 -21.75
N LEU A 7 -2.64 -33.75 -22.63
CA LEU A 7 -3.17 -32.42 -22.30
C LEU A 7 -4.66 -32.45 -21.91
N GLU A 8 -5.49 -33.25 -22.60
CA GLU A 8 -6.90 -33.46 -22.23
C GLU A 8 -7.02 -34.09 -20.82
N ASN A 9 -6.15 -35.05 -20.47
CA ASN A 9 -6.16 -35.68 -19.14
C ASN A 9 -5.68 -34.75 -18.02
N LEU A 10 -4.72 -33.85 -18.28
CA LEU A 10 -4.22 -32.86 -17.31
C LEU A 10 -5.28 -31.77 -16.99
N ILE A 11 -6.11 -31.42 -17.97
CA ILE A 11 -7.18 -30.42 -17.82
C ILE A 11 -8.38 -30.98 -17.05
N VAL A 12 -8.68 -32.28 -17.21
CA VAL A 12 -9.84 -32.94 -16.56
C VAL A 12 -9.53 -33.35 -15.12
N LYS A 13 -8.30 -33.76 -14.81
CA LYS A 13 -7.92 -34.17 -13.44
C LYS A 13 -7.82 -33.01 -12.44
N ASN A 14 -7.61 -31.77 -12.91
CA ASN A 14 -7.38 -30.62 -12.03
C ASN A 14 -8.59 -29.69 -11.86
N ASN A 15 -9.74 -29.95 -12.51
CA ASN A 15 -10.88 -29.02 -12.45
C ASN A 15 -12.24 -29.74 -12.55
N ASN A 16 -13.10 -29.55 -11.55
CA ASN A 16 -14.53 -29.88 -11.59
C ASN A 16 -15.29 -28.93 -12.55
N ILE A 17 -15.09 -29.06 -13.87
CA ILE A 17 -15.79 -28.26 -14.89
C ILE A 17 -16.79 -29.16 -15.64
N THR A 18 -18.06 -29.06 -15.27
CA THR A 18 -19.21 -29.62 -15.99
C THR A 18 -19.89 -28.54 -16.84
N VAL A 19 -19.39 -28.27 -18.05
CA VAL A 19 -20.19 -27.63 -19.11
C VAL A 19 -19.77 -28.17 -20.49
N TYR A 20 -20.64 -28.99 -21.09
CA TYR A 20 -20.42 -29.71 -22.36
C TYR A 20 -20.13 -28.79 -23.57
N GLY A 21 -20.60 -27.53 -23.55
CA GLY A 21 -20.45 -26.58 -24.67
C GLY A 21 -19.05 -25.96 -24.85
N LYS A 22 -18.24 -25.84 -23.79
CA LYS A 22 -16.92 -25.19 -23.85
C LYS A 22 -15.79 -26.15 -24.26
N ARG A 23 -15.99 -27.47 -24.18
CA ARG A 23 -15.04 -28.49 -24.64
C ARG A 23 -14.90 -28.52 -26.17
N GLN A 24 -16.01 -28.33 -26.90
CA GLN A 24 -16.01 -28.40 -28.36
C GLN A 24 -15.26 -27.21 -29.00
N GLN A 25 -15.39 -26.02 -28.41
CA GLN A 25 -14.72 -24.82 -28.87
C GLN A 25 -13.19 -24.90 -28.70
N LEU A 26 -12.71 -25.36 -27.54
CA LEU A 26 -11.27 -25.60 -27.30
C LEU A 26 -10.71 -26.69 -28.22
N ARG A 27 -11.48 -27.75 -28.50
CA ARG A 27 -11.07 -28.82 -29.42
C ARG A 27 -10.92 -28.27 -30.84
N ASN A 28 -11.86 -27.47 -31.30
CA ASN A 28 -11.84 -26.88 -32.64
C ASN A 28 -10.70 -25.88 -32.82
N THR A 29 -10.41 -25.05 -31.82
CA THR A 29 -9.26 -24.12 -31.84
C THR A 29 -7.92 -24.87 -31.86
N THR A 30 -7.82 -25.96 -31.09
CA THR A 30 -6.61 -26.80 -31.06
C THR A 30 -6.40 -27.55 -32.38
N ILE A 31 -7.48 -28.07 -33.00
CA ILE A 31 -7.42 -28.74 -34.31
C ILE A 31 -7.00 -27.75 -35.40
N ASN A 32 -7.58 -26.54 -35.44
CA ASN A 32 -7.23 -25.52 -36.42
C ASN A 32 -5.77 -25.06 -36.30
N LEU A 33 -5.25 -24.92 -35.09
CA LEU A 33 -3.84 -24.54 -34.85
C LEU A 33 -2.85 -25.65 -35.27
N PHE A 34 -3.19 -26.93 -35.05
CA PHE A 34 -2.35 -28.04 -35.51
C PHE A 34 -2.42 -28.24 -37.03
N SER A 35 -3.57 -27.99 -37.67
CA SER A 35 -3.68 -28.04 -39.14
C SER A 35 -2.81 -26.99 -39.84
N ASN A 36 -2.64 -25.82 -39.22
CA ASN A 36 -1.73 -24.76 -39.70
C ASN A 36 -0.24 -25.07 -39.47
N ALA A 37 0.09 -26.01 -38.57
CA ALA A 37 1.46 -26.47 -38.35
C ALA A 37 1.84 -27.67 -39.24
N GLU A 38 0.85 -28.41 -39.75
CA GLU A 38 1.07 -29.46 -40.76
C GLU A 38 1.27 -28.90 -42.17
N SER A 39 0.69 -27.74 -42.50
CA SER A 39 0.87 -27.08 -43.80
C SER A 39 2.27 -26.46 -44.01
N SER A 40 3.10 -26.38 -42.98
CA SER A 40 4.49 -25.87 -43.07
C SER A 40 5.56 -26.96 -43.25
N LYS A 41 5.19 -28.22 -43.50
CA LYS A 41 6.14 -29.31 -43.75
C LYS A 41 6.47 -29.48 -45.24
N VAL A 42 7.42 -28.69 -45.74
CA VAL A 42 8.37 -29.16 -46.77
C VAL A 42 9.73 -28.49 -46.54
N ASN A 43 10.56 -29.05 -45.66
CA ASN A 43 11.94 -29.41 -46.03
C ASN A 43 12.61 -30.23 -44.93
N THR A 44 13.43 -31.16 -45.40
CA THR A 44 14.15 -32.20 -44.69
C THR A 44 15.29 -31.65 -43.84
N ASP A 45 15.23 -31.84 -42.52
CA ASP A 45 16.33 -32.33 -41.67
C ASP A 45 15.88 -32.46 -40.20
N GLY A 46 16.03 -33.65 -39.65
CA GLY A 46 15.36 -34.13 -38.43
C GLY A 46 15.81 -33.49 -37.10
N HIS A 47 16.76 -32.56 -37.09
CA HIS A 47 17.26 -31.92 -35.87
C HIS A 47 16.74 -30.49 -35.63
N LEU A 48 16.13 -29.83 -36.62
CA LEU A 48 15.60 -28.46 -36.46
C LEU A 48 14.17 -28.42 -35.90
N VAL A 49 13.42 -29.51 -36.03
CA VAL A 49 11.97 -29.57 -35.79
C VAL A 49 11.64 -29.61 -34.29
N GLU A 50 12.51 -30.20 -33.46
CA GLU A 50 12.25 -30.35 -32.01
C GLU A 50 12.41 -29.02 -31.26
N HIS A 51 13.41 -28.21 -31.62
CA HIS A 51 13.65 -26.90 -30.98
C HIS A 51 12.58 -25.86 -31.36
N GLN A 52 12.04 -25.94 -32.59
CA GLN A 52 10.92 -25.12 -33.02
C GLN A 52 9.60 -25.57 -32.38
N LEU A 53 9.32 -26.88 -32.30
CA LEU A 53 8.13 -27.39 -31.60
C LEU A 53 8.15 -27.08 -30.10
N VAL A 54 9.30 -27.14 -29.44
CA VAL A 54 9.45 -26.75 -28.02
C VAL A 54 9.28 -25.24 -27.83
N ARG A 55 9.79 -24.39 -28.74
CA ARG A 55 9.54 -22.94 -28.71
C ARG A 55 8.09 -22.58 -28.99
N THR A 56 7.44 -23.27 -29.94
CA THR A 56 6.01 -23.08 -30.22
C THR A 56 5.15 -23.60 -29.07
N ALA A 57 5.52 -24.70 -28.43
CA ALA A 57 4.84 -25.22 -27.23
C ALA A 57 5.03 -24.30 -26.00
N HIS A 58 6.21 -23.72 -25.80
CA HIS A 58 6.44 -22.69 -24.78
C HIS A 58 5.66 -21.41 -25.10
N GLY A 59 5.66 -20.93 -26.35
CA GLY A 59 4.86 -19.77 -26.76
C GLY A 59 3.35 -20.00 -26.65
N ILE A 60 2.88 -21.24 -26.84
CA ILE A 60 1.48 -21.64 -26.62
C ILE A 60 1.18 -21.75 -25.13
N MET A 61 2.08 -22.30 -24.31
CA MET A 61 1.91 -22.36 -22.85
C MET A 61 1.96 -20.96 -22.24
N ASP A 62 2.84 -20.07 -22.69
CA ASP A 62 2.87 -18.67 -22.28
C ASP A 62 1.61 -17.94 -22.71
N ARG A 63 1.08 -18.21 -23.92
CA ARG A 63 -0.22 -17.66 -24.32
C ARG A 63 -1.39 -18.25 -23.53
N ILE A 64 -1.36 -19.53 -23.15
CA ILE A 64 -2.39 -20.16 -22.29
C ILE A 64 -2.27 -19.66 -20.85
N VAL A 65 -1.07 -19.38 -20.36
CA VAL A 65 -0.81 -18.76 -19.05
C VAL A 65 -1.23 -17.30 -19.08
N GLN A 66 -0.90 -16.53 -20.11
CA GLN A 66 -1.40 -15.17 -20.34
C GLN A 66 -2.92 -15.15 -20.52
N TYR A 67 -3.51 -16.16 -21.18
CA TYR A 67 -4.96 -16.31 -21.32
C TYR A 67 -5.60 -16.81 -20.02
N LYS A 68 -4.90 -17.56 -19.16
CA LYS A 68 -5.31 -17.92 -17.78
C LYS A 68 -5.15 -16.75 -16.81
N ILE A 69 -4.16 -15.88 -17.00
CA ILE A 69 -4.02 -14.61 -16.29
C ILE A 69 -5.16 -13.72 -16.74
N ALA A 70 -5.41 -13.56 -18.04
CA ALA A 70 -6.54 -12.79 -18.56
C ALA A 70 -7.94 -13.39 -18.21
N LEU A 71 -8.06 -14.72 -18.11
CA LEU A 71 -9.29 -15.39 -17.65
C LEU A 71 -9.42 -15.45 -16.12
N GLY A 72 -8.29 -15.36 -15.38
CA GLY A 72 -8.21 -15.29 -13.93
C GLY A 72 -8.21 -13.86 -13.38
N SER A 73 -7.97 -12.87 -14.24
CA SER A 73 -8.02 -11.42 -14.01
C SER A 73 -9.16 -10.76 -14.77
N HIS A 74 -10.21 -11.51 -15.09
CA HIS A 74 -11.51 -10.89 -15.21
C HIS A 74 -11.89 -10.39 -13.82
N PHE A 75 -11.50 -9.14 -13.53
CA PHE A 75 -12.12 -8.32 -12.50
C PHE A 75 -13.61 -8.27 -12.85
N SER A 76 -14.35 -9.22 -12.29
CA SER A 76 -15.79 -9.30 -12.43
C SER A 76 -16.32 -7.94 -12.01
N LYS A 77 -17.26 -7.40 -12.80
CA LYS A 77 -17.97 -6.15 -12.46
C LYS A 77 -18.70 -6.20 -11.10
N ASN A 78 -18.74 -7.37 -10.44
CA ASN A 78 -19.45 -7.64 -9.20
C ASN A 78 -18.56 -8.28 -8.13
N ILE A 79 -17.50 -7.61 -7.69
CA ILE A 79 -16.89 -7.96 -6.40
C ILE A 79 -17.86 -7.46 -5.32
N PRO A 80 -18.31 -8.34 -4.39
CA PRO A 80 -19.21 -7.92 -3.33
C PRO A 80 -18.52 -6.92 -2.41
N TYR A 81 -19.27 -5.94 -1.96
CA TYR A 81 -18.85 -5.04 -0.89
C TYR A 81 -19.07 -5.70 0.47
N GLU A 82 -18.12 -5.51 1.37
CA GLU A 82 -18.24 -5.80 2.79
C GLU A 82 -18.66 -4.52 3.53
N THR A 83 -19.63 -4.65 4.43
CA THR A 83 -20.09 -3.52 5.25
C THR A 83 -19.07 -3.21 6.34
N LEU A 84 -18.74 -1.94 6.49
CA LEU A 84 -17.85 -1.42 7.53
C LEU A 84 -18.59 -0.35 8.33
N ASP A 85 -18.87 -0.62 9.60
CA ASP A 85 -19.37 0.40 10.51
C ASP A 85 -18.22 1.33 10.91
N VAL A 86 -18.41 2.63 10.67
CA VAL A 86 -17.41 3.66 10.92
C VAL A 86 -17.92 4.58 12.02
N VAL A 87 -17.19 4.57 13.12
CA VAL A 87 -17.29 5.58 14.18
C VAL A 87 -16.33 6.72 13.88
N GLY A 88 -16.72 7.95 14.20
CA GLY A 88 -15.82 9.08 14.16
C GLY A 88 -16.25 10.23 15.05
N PHE A 89 -15.54 11.33 14.90
CA PHE A 89 -15.68 12.55 15.68
C PHE A 89 -15.99 13.69 14.71
N ALA A 90 -17.13 14.36 14.88
CA ALA A 90 -17.60 15.43 14.01
C ALA A 90 -17.58 16.77 14.73
N ASN A 91 -17.33 17.84 13.97
CA ASN A 91 -17.38 19.19 14.49
C ASN A 91 -18.83 19.68 14.61
N TYR A 92 -19.45 19.50 15.78
CA TYR A 92 -20.82 19.93 16.07
C TYR A 92 -20.96 21.42 16.42
N ARG A 93 -19.85 22.17 16.56
CA ARG A 93 -19.84 23.58 16.98
C ARG A 93 -20.51 23.85 18.35
N ILE A 94 -20.65 22.84 19.21
CA ILE A 94 -21.25 22.99 20.55
C ILE A 94 -20.12 23.04 21.61
N PRO A 95 -20.14 23.98 22.58
CA PRO A 95 -19.01 24.24 23.46
C PRO A 95 -18.81 23.27 24.64
N ASP A 96 -19.82 22.45 24.99
CA ASP A 96 -19.89 21.84 26.33
C ASP A 96 -19.88 20.31 26.32
N GLY A 97 -18.79 19.74 25.82
CA GLY A 97 -18.45 18.33 26.04
C GLY A 97 -16.95 18.10 25.89
N PRO A 98 -16.15 18.11 26.98
CA PRO A 98 -14.70 17.92 26.91
C PRO A 98 -14.28 16.47 26.60
N ASP A 99 -15.25 15.59 26.35
CA ASP A 99 -15.03 14.18 26.06
C ASP A 99 -15.34 13.84 24.60
N CYS A 100 -14.70 12.78 24.13
CA CYS A 100 -14.86 12.26 22.78
C CYS A 100 -16.27 11.72 22.50
N GLY A 101 -17.07 11.46 23.54
CA GLY A 101 -18.45 10.98 23.42
C GLY A 101 -19.37 12.05 22.83
N SER A 102 -19.16 13.31 23.20
CA SER A 102 -19.94 14.45 22.67
C SER A 102 -19.71 14.72 21.18
N LEU A 103 -18.55 14.33 20.64
CA LEU A 103 -18.19 14.48 19.23
C LEU A 103 -18.59 13.26 18.38
N HIS A 104 -19.06 12.19 19.02
CA HIS A 104 -19.28 10.91 18.39
C HIS A 104 -20.33 10.99 17.26
N THR A 105 -20.01 10.37 16.14
CA THR A 105 -20.94 10.11 15.05
C THR A 105 -20.69 8.72 14.49
N SER A 106 -21.72 8.11 13.94
CA SER A 106 -21.66 6.79 13.34
C SER A 106 -22.20 6.84 11.92
N SER A 107 -21.54 6.10 11.04
CA SER A 107 -21.93 5.91 9.66
C SER A 107 -21.58 4.48 9.24
N THR A 108 -22.05 4.09 8.07
CA THR A 108 -21.69 2.82 7.46
C THR A 108 -21.03 3.12 6.12
N LEU A 109 -19.92 2.46 5.86
CA LEU A 109 -19.25 2.40 4.57
C LEU A 109 -19.35 0.97 4.01
N GLU A 110 -19.07 0.84 2.74
CA GLU A 110 -19.00 -0.43 2.03
C GLU A 110 -17.61 -0.52 1.38
N VAL A 111 -16.88 -1.63 1.55
CA VAL A 111 -15.50 -1.77 1.04
C VAL A 111 -15.33 -3.08 0.30
N THR A 112 -14.68 -3.05 -0.86
CA THR A 112 -14.37 -4.29 -1.60
C THR A 112 -13.12 -4.97 -1.03
N PRO A 113 -12.97 -6.29 -1.18
CA PRO A 113 -11.68 -6.95 -1.07
C PRO A 113 -10.60 -6.25 -1.89
N SER A 114 -9.39 -6.13 -1.34
CA SER A 114 -8.27 -5.50 -2.02
C SER A 114 -7.78 -6.31 -3.22
N LEU A 115 -7.35 -5.57 -4.24
CA LEU A 115 -6.58 -6.09 -5.35
C LEU A 115 -5.11 -5.75 -5.14
N HIS A 116 -4.24 -6.75 -5.23
CA HIS A 116 -2.80 -6.53 -5.28
C HIS A 116 -2.39 -5.99 -6.65
N ILE A 117 -1.59 -4.93 -6.65
CA ILE A 117 -0.99 -4.34 -7.84
C ILE A 117 0.46 -4.82 -7.90
N GLU A 118 0.75 -5.67 -8.88
CA GLU A 118 2.08 -6.25 -9.08
C GLU A 118 2.82 -5.56 -10.23
N ASP A 119 4.15 -5.41 -10.08
CA ASP A 119 5.05 -5.06 -11.19
C ASP A 119 5.93 -6.25 -11.59
N ASP A 120 6.46 -6.19 -12.80
CA ASP A 120 7.52 -7.09 -13.23
C ASP A 120 8.86 -6.60 -12.68
N ILE A 121 9.29 -7.19 -11.56
CA ILE A 121 10.53 -6.80 -10.88
C ILE A 121 11.78 -7.06 -11.76
N LEU A 122 11.71 -8.00 -12.70
CA LEU A 122 12.82 -8.29 -13.61
C LEU A 122 12.94 -7.20 -14.66
N ASP A 123 11.82 -6.79 -15.25
CA ASP A 123 11.77 -5.63 -16.17
C ASP A 123 12.24 -4.36 -15.47
N LEU A 124 11.75 -4.12 -14.26
CA LEU A 124 12.17 -2.99 -13.43
C LEU A 124 13.68 -2.98 -13.22
N ALA A 125 14.27 -4.08 -12.74
CA ALA A 125 15.70 -4.15 -12.48
C ALA A 125 16.53 -4.04 -13.77
N ALA A 126 16.06 -4.62 -14.88
CA ALA A 126 16.72 -4.52 -16.18
C ALA A 126 16.67 -3.11 -16.77
N SER A 127 15.66 -2.30 -16.40
CA SER A 127 15.50 -0.92 -16.87
C SER A 127 16.38 0.10 -16.13
N VAL A 128 17.10 -0.31 -15.08
CA VAL A 128 17.93 0.58 -14.26
C VAL A 128 19.41 0.39 -14.59
N GLU A 129 20.02 1.43 -15.15
CA GLU A 129 21.46 1.54 -15.31
C GLU A 129 22.00 2.60 -14.34
N HIS A 130 22.55 2.18 -13.21
CA HIS A 130 23.05 3.09 -12.18
C HIS A 130 24.27 2.52 -11.44
N SER A 131 25.27 3.36 -11.18
CA SER A 131 26.57 2.99 -10.56
C SER A 131 26.45 2.32 -9.19
N MET A 132 25.41 2.66 -8.43
CA MET A 132 25.12 2.10 -7.09
C MET A 132 24.41 0.74 -7.13
N VAL A 133 23.96 0.27 -8.30
CA VAL A 133 23.35 -1.07 -8.46
C VAL A 133 24.46 -2.05 -8.83
N ASP A 134 24.99 -2.73 -7.82
CA ASP A 134 26.11 -3.65 -7.98
C ASP A 134 25.76 -5.07 -7.51
N TYR A 135 25.77 -6.02 -8.46
CA TYR A 135 25.55 -7.43 -8.19
C TYR A 135 26.83 -8.22 -7.86
N SER A 136 28.01 -7.58 -7.86
CA SER A 136 29.30 -8.26 -7.69
C SER A 136 29.42 -9.03 -6.36
N GLY A 137 28.72 -8.60 -5.32
CA GLY A 137 28.64 -9.26 -4.02
C GLY A 137 27.76 -10.52 -3.98
N GLN A 138 27.00 -10.80 -5.04
CA GLN A 138 26.12 -11.97 -5.10
C GLN A 138 26.90 -13.26 -5.40
N PRO A 139 26.49 -14.42 -4.84
CA PRO A 139 27.12 -15.70 -5.14
C PRO A 139 27.22 -15.97 -6.65
N LYS A 140 28.44 -16.31 -7.10
CA LYS A 140 28.75 -16.59 -8.51
C LYS A 140 27.87 -17.74 -9.03
N GLY A 141 27.48 -17.67 -10.30
CA GLY A 141 26.68 -18.70 -10.96
C GLY A 141 25.17 -18.63 -10.73
N GLN A 142 24.66 -17.61 -10.02
CA GLN A 142 23.23 -17.35 -9.94
C GLN A 142 22.69 -16.73 -11.24
N SER A 143 21.45 -17.07 -11.59
CA SER A 143 20.72 -16.39 -12.67
C SER A 143 20.42 -14.95 -12.27
N PHE A 144 20.27 -14.07 -13.28
CA PHE A 144 19.84 -12.69 -13.06
C PHE A 144 18.55 -12.61 -12.25
N ALA A 145 17.55 -13.42 -12.61
CA ALA A 145 16.27 -13.45 -11.90
C ALA A 145 16.42 -13.75 -10.40
N ASN A 146 17.25 -14.73 -10.03
CA ASN A 146 17.50 -15.06 -8.64
C ASN A 146 18.22 -13.93 -7.90
N MET A 147 19.12 -13.21 -8.57
CA MET A 147 19.76 -12.03 -7.97
C MET A 147 18.75 -10.91 -7.75
N VAL A 148 17.89 -10.62 -8.74
CA VAL A 148 16.86 -9.57 -8.61
C VAL A 148 15.91 -9.85 -7.46
N HIS A 149 15.36 -11.06 -7.35
CA HIS A 149 14.43 -11.41 -6.25
C HIS A 149 15.05 -11.29 -4.85
N LYS A 150 16.38 -11.29 -4.74
CA LYS A 150 17.11 -11.15 -3.46
C LYS A 150 17.59 -9.74 -3.18
N THR A 151 17.53 -8.83 -4.15
CA THR A 151 18.19 -7.51 -4.07
C THR A 151 17.29 -6.34 -4.48
N TRP A 152 16.09 -6.61 -4.98
CA TRP A 152 15.11 -5.61 -5.36
C TRP A 152 13.80 -5.80 -4.64
N ALA A 153 13.16 -4.69 -4.30
CA ALA A 153 11.82 -4.65 -3.73
C ALA A 153 11.09 -3.37 -4.19
N GLN A 154 9.78 -3.38 -4.00
CA GLN A 154 8.88 -2.31 -4.40
C GLN A 154 7.86 -2.04 -3.29
N MET A 155 7.56 -0.77 -3.05
CA MET A 155 6.59 -0.34 -2.03
C MET A 155 5.97 1.02 -2.37
N SER A 156 5.09 1.54 -1.48
CA SER A 156 4.54 2.90 -1.55
C SER A 156 3.80 3.22 -2.85
N GLY A 157 2.80 2.41 -3.21
CA GLY A 157 2.03 2.64 -4.44
C GLY A 157 0.97 3.72 -4.28
N SER A 158 1.24 4.88 -4.87
CA SER A 158 0.31 6.01 -4.98
C SER A 158 -0.17 6.13 -6.42
N SER A 159 -1.42 6.53 -6.67
CA SER A 159 -1.98 6.55 -8.03
C SER A 159 -2.96 7.68 -8.24
N VAL A 160 -3.06 8.17 -9.48
CA VAL A 160 -4.06 9.17 -9.92
C VAL A 160 -4.77 8.71 -11.18
N TRP A 161 -6.01 9.12 -11.35
CA TRP A 161 -6.77 8.91 -12.58
C TRP A 161 -6.45 9.97 -13.64
N LEU A 162 -5.92 9.55 -14.79
CA LEU A 162 -5.68 10.41 -15.94
C LEU A 162 -6.92 10.46 -16.82
N GLN A 163 -7.81 11.43 -16.58
CA GLN A 163 -9.13 11.52 -17.21
C GLN A 163 -9.08 11.48 -18.75
N LYS A 164 -8.16 12.20 -19.38
CA LYS A 164 -7.99 12.26 -20.85
C LYS A 164 -7.69 10.89 -21.46
N TYR A 165 -6.91 10.06 -20.76
CA TYR A 165 -6.43 8.79 -21.28
C TYR A 165 -7.24 7.59 -20.78
N GLY A 166 -8.09 7.78 -19.76
CA GLY A 166 -8.91 6.71 -19.20
C GLY A 166 -8.11 5.63 -18.48
N VAL A 167 -7.00 6.01 -17.83
CA VAL A 167 -6.07 5.10 -17.15
C VAL A 167 -5.66 5.66 -15.79
N TYR A 168 -5.26 4.76 -14.89
CA TYR A 168 -4.55 5.10 -13.66
C TYR A 168 -3.05 5.20 -13.93
N LEU A 169 -2.42 6.25 -13.42
CA LEU A 169 -0.96 6.35 -13.31
C LEU A 169 -0.54 6.07 -11.89
N THR A 170 0.09 4.92 -11.68
CA THR A 170 0.60 4.47 -10.38
C THR A 170 2.10 4.72 -10.32
N VAL A 171 2.57 5.34 -9.25
CA VAL A 171 3.99 5.46 -8.91
C VAL A 171 4.31 4.65 -7.67
N THR A 172 5.49 4.04 -7.65
CA THR A 172 5.99 3.21 -6.56
C THR A 172 7.45 3.52 -6.28
N ARG A 173 7.89 3.28 -5.05
CA ARG A 173 9.31 3.27 -4.70
C ARG A 173 9.88 1.92 -5.11
N ALA A 174 10.80 1.93 -6.05
CA ALA A 174 11.60 0.78 -6.45
C ALA A 174 13.00 0.93 -5.85
N TYR A 175 13.51 -0.07 -5.13
CA TYR A 175 14.79 0.10 -4.45
C TYR A 175 15.67 -1.15 -4.49
N PHE A 176 16.97 -0.89 -4.54
CA PHE A 176 18.03 -1.88 -4.52
C PHE A 176 18.67 -1.97 -3.14
N PHE A 177 18.98 -3.18 -2.70
CA PHE A 177 19.69 -3.49 -1.48
C PHE A 177 20.64 -4.66 -1.71
N ASP A 178 21.85 -4.56 -1.17
CA ASP A 178 22.96 -5.48 -1.45
C ASP A 178 23.22 -6.49 -0.31
N LYS A 179 22.76 -6.19 0.91
CA LYS A 179 23.00 -6.98 2.13
C LYS A 179 21.86 -7.94 2.50
N GLY A 180 20.88 -8.12 1.63
CA GLY A 180 19.70 -8.97 1.91
C GLY A 180 18.77 -8.42 3.00
N VAL A 181 18.97 -7.18 3.46
CA VAL A 181 18.14 -6.51 4.47
C VAL A 181 17.34 -5.42 3.77
N GLN A 182 16.06 -5.69 3.48
CA GLN A 182 15.18 -4.76 2.76
C GLN A 182 15.01 -3.40 3.47
N SER A 183 15.04 -3.38 4.80
CA SER A 183 14.94 -2.15 5.59
C SER A 183 16.18 -1.26 5.51
N TRP A 184 17.23 -1.71 4.81
CA TRP A 184 18.49 -0.98 4.62
C TRP A 184 18.81 -0.81 3.12
N PRO A 185 18.01 -0.04 2.36
CA PRO A 185 18.22 0.16 0.94
C PRO A 185 19.51 0.92 0.65
N VAL A 186 20.17 0.57 -0.45
CA VAL A 186 21.34 1.31 -0.98
C VAL A 186 20.87 2.55 -1.73
N ILE A 187 19.96 2.35 -2.69
CA ILE A 187 19.43 3.40 -3.55
C ILE A 187 17.97 3.10 -3.92
N SER A 188 17.19 4.15 -4.06
CA SER A 188 15.77 4.11 -4.45
C SER A 188 15.52 4.94 -5.70
N PHE A 189 14.49 4.55 -6.42
CA PHE A 189 14.02 5.16 -7.66
C PHE A 189 12.48 5.23 -7.65
N VAL A 190 11.90 6.01 -8.55
CA VAL A 190 10.44 6.04 -8.74
C VAL A 190 10.09 5.32 -10.04
N ARG A 191 9.25 4.30 -9.92
CA ARG A 191 8.73 3.51 -11.04
C ARG A 191 7.29 3.93 -11.33
N ALA A 192 6.99 4.25 -12.59
CA ALA A 192 5.67 4.66 -13.04
C ALA A 192 5.05 3.59 -13.95
N GLN A 193 3.80 3.24 -13.69
CA GLN A 193 3.05 2.19 -14.40
C GLN A 193 1.64 2.69 -14.73
N LEU A 194 1.09 2.23 -15.85
CA LEU A 194 -0.30 2.51 -16.23
C LEU A 194 -1.19 1.30 -15.99
N HIS A 195 -2.42 1.56 -15.55
CA HIS A 195 -3.47 0.55 -15.40
C HIS A 195 -4.77 1.03 -16.05
N ASP A 196 -5.54 0.13 -16.62
CA ASP A 196 -6.87 0.46 -17.14
C ASP A 196 -7.88 0.73 -15.99
N ALA A 197 -9.13 1.03 -16.34
CA ALA A 197 -10.20 1.26 -15.36
C ALA A 197 -10.54 0.04 -14.46
N ASN A 198 -10.03 -1.15 -14.79
CA ASN A 198 -10.18 -2.38 -14.02
C ASN A 198 -8.87 -2.77 -13.31
N TRP A 199 -7.94 -1.82 -13.18
CA TRP A 199 -6.61 -2.01 -12.59
C TRP A 199 -5.76 -3.08 -13.28
N GLN A 200 -6.05 -3.40 -14.56
CA GLN A 200 -5.19 -4.27 -15.35
C GLN A 200 -3.98 -3.49 -15.86
N ARG A 201 -2.78 -4.02 -15.61
CA ARG A 201 -1.52 -3.41 -16.02
C ARG A 201 -1.43 -3.27 -17.53
N LEU A 202 -1.01 -2.08 -17.98
CA LEU A 202 -0.73 -1.78 -19.38
C LEU A 202 0.78 -1.77 -19.61
N VAL A 203 1.25 -2.61 -20.55
CA VAL A 203 2.68 -2.79 -20.88
C VAL A 203 2.93 -2.34 -22.31
N ASN A 204 4.04 -1.66 -22.54
CA ASN A 204 4.38 -1.00 -23.81
C ASN A 204 3.26 -0.08 -24.30
N TYR A 205 2.62 0.61 -23.35
CA TYR A 205 1.50 1.50 -23.62
C TYR A 205 2.00 2.95 -23.67
N THR A 206 1.73 3.63 -24.78
CA THR A 206 2.17 5.00 -25.02
C THR A 206 1.00 5.96 -24.89
N ILE A 207 1.17 7.02 -24.09
CA ILE A 207 0.29 8.19 -24.10
C ILE A 207 0.99 9.34 -24.81
N ILE A 208 0.21 10.25 -25.39
CA ILE A 208 0.71 11.44 -26.08
C ILE A 208 0.24 12.68 -25.31
N TRP A 209 1.16 13.35 -24.63
CA TRP A 209 0.90 14.56 -23.86
C TRP A 209 1.60 15.75 -24.52
N GLN A 210 0.83 16.75 -24.94
CA GLN A 210 1.35 17.95 -25.64
C GLN A 210 2.33 17.67 -26.81
N GLY A 211 2.15 16.52 -27.50
CA GLY A 211 3.01 16.09 -28.60
C GLY A 211 4.17 15.17 -28.19
N GLU A 212 4.43 15.01 -26.89
CA GLU A 212 5.45 14.11 -26.36
C GLU A 212 4.89 12.70 -26.17
N GLU A 213 5.62 11.70 -26.67
CA GLU A 213 5.30 10.28 -26.50
C GLU A 213 5.91 9.72 -25.21
N LEU A 214 5.07 9.18 -24.34
CA LEU A 214 5.47 8.61 -23.07
C LEU A 214 5.03 7.15 -22.99
N THR A 215 6.00 6.23 -23.07
CA THR A 215 5.77 4.79 -22.99
C THR A 215 5.91 4.27 -21.57
N PHE A 216 4.96 3.44 -21.13
CA PHE A 216 4.91 2.84 -19.81
C PHE A 216 4.94 1.30 -19.87
N PRO A 217 5.41 0.64 -18.80
CA PRO A 217 5.93 1.24 -17.57
C PRO A 217 7.34 1.83 -17.74
N ARG A 218 7.72 2.83 -16.94
CA ARG A 218 9.04 3.51 -17.04
C ARG A 218 9.62 3.91 -15.69
N MET A 219 10.94 4.06 -15.63
CA MET A 219 11.62 4.73 -14.52
C MET A 219 11.53 6.24 -14.73
N LEU A 220 11.20 6.98 -13.67
CA LEU A 220 11.24 8.44 -13.69
C LEU A 220 12.69 8.90 -13.60
N ASN A 221 13.08 9.80 -14.49
CA ASN A 221 14.45 10.31 -14.55
C ASN A 221 14.64 11.41 -13.50
N ILE A 222 15.10 11.02 -12.32
CA ILE A 222 15.34 11.89 -11.18
C ILE A 222 16.84 11.83 -10.88
N ASP A 223 17.48 12.99 -10.79
CA ASP A 223 18.88 13.08 -10.38
C ASP A 223 19.01 12.70 -8.89
N ILE A 224 19.86 11.71 -8.60
CA ILE A 224 20.04 11.17 -7.25
C ILE A 224 21.44 11.52 -6.74
N PRO A 225 21.59 12.48 -5.82
CA PRO A 225 22.84 12.68 -5.10
C PRO A 225 23.24 11.41 -4.34
N HIS A 226 24.44 10.90 -4.59
CA HIS A 226 24.93 9.67 -3.96
C HIS A 226 26.45 9.67 -3.79
N LYS A 227 26.94 8.77 -2.91
CA LYS A 227 28.37 8.45 -2.75
C LYS A 227 28.57 6.95 -2.70
N ALA A 228 29.66 6.48 -3.30
CA ALA A 228 30.03 5.07 -3.30
C ALA A 228 30.10 4.51 -1.87
N GLY A 229 29.56 3.30 -1.68
CA GLY A 229 29.51 2.62 -0.38
C GLY A 229 28.53 3.22 0.64
N GLY A 230 27.77 4.27 0.27
CA GLY A 230 26.69 4.80 1.10
C GLY A 230 25.37 4.04 0.93
N ALA A 231 24.32 4.50 1.62
CA ALA A 231 22.99 3.90 1.61
C ALA A 231 21.90 4.97 1.72
N PHE A 232 20.65 4.55 1.51
CA PHE A 232 19.43 5.36 1.60
C PHE A 232 19.31 6.50 0.59
N PHE A 233 20.01 6.43 -0.54
CA PHE A 233 19.94 7.47 -1.57
C PHE A 233 18.66 7.40 -2.40
N GLY A 234 18.30 8.55 -2.98
CA GLY A 234 17.19 8.67 -3.92
C GLY A 234 15.82 8.89 -3.27
N PRO A 235 14.75 8.92 -4.11
CA PRO A 235 13.39 9.21 -3.69
C PRO A 235 12.82 8.19 -2.69
N GLU A 236 12.19 8.71 -1.64
CA GLU A 236 11.43 7.95 -0.66
C GLU A 236 9.98 8.45 -0.55
N ASP A 237 9.08 7.53 -0.21
CA ASP A 237 7.65 7.76 0.01
C ASP A 237 6.96 8.56 -1.12
N PRO A 238 7.07 8.13 -2.40
CA PRO A 238 6.48 8.87 -3.51
C PRO A 238 4.95 8.95 -3.38
N ARG A 239 4.44 10.17 -3.45
CA ARG A 239 3.02 10.51 -3.57
C ARG A 239 2.79 11.10 -4.95
N ILE A 240 1.59 10.92 -5.50
CA ILE A 240 1.21 11.54 -6.77
C ILE A 240 -0.14 12.22 -6.62
N VAL A 241 -0.26 13.42 -7.17
CA VAL A 241 -1.50 14.20 -7.23
C VAL A 241 -1.70 14.74 -8.63
N ILE A 242 -2.97 14.96 -8.99
CA ILE A 242 -3.35 15.58 -10.26
C ILE A 242 -4.49 16.57 -9.97
N GLU A 243 -4.58 17.59 -10.79
CA GLU A 243 -5.59 18.63 -10.67
C GLU A 243 -6.91 18.13 -11.23
N SER A 244 -7.89 17.91 -10.35
CA SER A 244 -9.22 17.48 -10.77
C SER A 244 -9.90 18.57 -11.58
N GLY A 245 -10.48 18.21 -12.73
CA GLY A 245 -11.22 19.14 -13.60
C GLY A 245 -10.36 19.99 -14.54
N VAL A 246 -9.04 19.89 -14.46
CA VAL A 246 -8.10 20.55 -15.39
C VAL A 246 -7.81 19.62 -16.56
N GLU A 247 -8.09 20.07 -17.78
CA GLU A 247 -7.81 19.30 -18.98
C GLU A 247 -6.30 19.22 -19.23
N ASP A 248 -5.82 18.05 -19.64
CA ASP A 248 -4.41 17.77 -19.93
C ASP A 248 -3.44 18.09 -18.77
N ALA A 249 -3.95 18.12 -17.54
CA ALA A 249 -3.17 18.34 -16.33
C ALA A 249 -2.01 17.35 -16.23
N GLU A 250 -0.82 17.88 -15.99
CA GLU A 250 0.34 17.05 -15.71
C GLU A 250 0.34 16.63 -14.22
N PRO A 251 0.44 15.32 -13.91
CA PRO A 251 0.58 14.85 -12.54
C PRO A 251 1.82 15.42 -11.85
N VAL A 252 1.77 15.53 -10.52
CA VAL A 252 2.92 15.94 -9.71
C VAL A 252 3.27 14.81 -8.76
N VAL A 253 4.48 14.26 -8.92
CA VAL A 253 5.03 13.27 -8.00
C VAL A 253 5.82 14.00 -6.92
N ILE A 254 5.45 13.83 -5.66
CA ILE A 254 6.16 14.43 -4.52
C ILE A 254 6.86 13.32 -3.73
N PHE A 255 8.09 13.56 -3.31
CA PHE A 255 8.87 12.61 -2.52
C PHE A 255 9.89 13.36 -1.66
N ASN A 256 10.52 12.64 -0.73
CA ASN A 256 11.67 13.15 0.00
C ASN A 256 12.95 12.45 -0.47
N MET A 257 14.08 13.17 -0.50
CA MET A 257 15.38 12.57 -0.75
C MET A 257 16.50 13.44 -0.16
N MET A 258 17.69 12.86 0.02
CA MET A 258 18.87 13.62 0.41
C MET A 258 19.28 14.57 -0.72
N ASP A 259 19.32 15.89 -0.42
CA ASP A 259 19.76 16.92 -1.36
C ASP A 259 21.24 17.28 -1.19
N ASP A 260 21.74 17.26 0.06
CA ASP A 260 23.14 17.54 0.38
C ASP A 260 23.78 16.37 1.14
N LEU A 261 24.80 15.76 0.52
CA LEU A 261 25.53 14.63 1.08
C LEU A 261 26.41 14.99 2.28
N LYS A 262 26.65 16.28 2.56
CA LYS A 262 27.38 16.74 3.76
C LYS A 262 26.47 16.79 4.97
N SER A 263 25.31 17.42 4.85
CA SER A 263 24.34 17.52 5.95
C SER A 263 23.49 16.27 6.13
N LEU A 264 23.39 15.42 5.10
CA LEU A 264 22.51 14.23 5.04
C LEU A 264 21.04 14.57 5.30
N ARG A 265 20.66 15.83 5.11
CA ARG A 265 19.28 16.29 5.28
C ARG A 265 18.45 15.80 4.11
N ARG A 266 17.19 15.47 4.40
CA ARG A 266 16.20 15.11 3.38
C ARG A 266 15.28 16.28 3.14
N SER A 267 15.25 16.77 1.91
CA SER A 267 14.34 17.82 1.45
C SER A 267 13.16 17.22 0.69
N MET A 268 12.05 17.95 0.65
CA MET A 268 10.91 17.61 -0.20
C MET A 268 11.19 18.03 -1.65
N HIS A 269 10.77 17.21 -2.61
CA HIS A 269 10.94 17.45 -4.04
C HIS A 269 9.63 17.15 -4.76
N ILE A 270 9.40 17.86 -5.85
CA ILE A 270 8.37 17.55 -6.83
C ILE A 270 9.03 17.12 -8.14
N HIS A 271 8.42 16.17 -8.83
CA HIS A 271 8.80 15.73 -10.17
C HIS A 271 7.55 15.69 -11.05
N ARG A 272 7.70 16.32 -12.22
CA ARG A 272 6.72 16.40 -13.31
C ARG A 272 7.07 15.28 -14.31
N PRO A 273 6.31 14.16 -14.34
CA PRO A 273 6.72 12.94 -15.04
C PRO A 273 6.60 13.04 -16.56
N PHE A 274 5.86 14.02 -17.10
CA PHE A 274 5.65 14.19 -18.53
C PHE A 274 6.64 15.20 -19.11
N SER A 275 6.81 16.34 -18.43
CA SER A 275 7.81 17.37 -18.76
C SER A 275 9.22 17.00 -18.32
N ASN A 276 9.37 15.92 -17.55
CA ASN A 276 10.61 15.43 -16.96
C ASN A 276 11.40 16.53 -16.19
N HIS A 277 10.72 17.23 -15.29
CA HIS A 277 11.32 18.30 -14.50
C HIS A 277 11.21 18.03 -13.01
N THR A 278 12.34 18.14 -12.29
CA THR A 278 12.40 17.97 -10.83
C THR A 278 12.71 19.31 -10.18
N THR A 279 11.93 19.68 -9.16
CA THR A 279 12.11 20.92 -8.40
C THR A 279 12.21 20.59 -6.92
N ARG A 280 13.25 21.13 -6.25
CA ARG A 280 13.38 21.05 -4.79
C ARG A 280 12.47 22.06 -4.13
N LEU A 281 11.73 21.65 -3.12
CA LEU A 281 10.87 22.52 -2.34
C LEU A 281 11.63 23.11 -1.14
N GLN A 282 11.46 24.41 -0.91
CA GLN A 282 12.22 25.18 0.07
C GLN A 282 11.27 26.01 0.94
N LEU A 283 11.16 25.67 2.22
CA LEU A 283 10.45 26.48 3.20
C LEU A 283 11.36 27.64 3.62
N GLY A 284 11.05 28.85 3.18
CA GLY A 284 11.96 30.00 3.31
C GLY A 284 12.40 30.32 4.75
N ASN A 285 11.43 30.50 5.67
CA ASN A 285 11.68 31.13 6.98
C ASN A 285 11.84 30.16 8.16
N HIS A 286 11.86 28.84 7.91
CA HIS A 286 11.95 27.85 8.98
C HIS A 286 13.25 27.06 8.86
N ALA A 287 13.87 26.73 10.00
CA ALA A 287 14.97 25.79 9.99
C ALA A 287 14.43 24.46 9.43
N PRO A 288 14.99 23.93 8.32
CA PRO A 288 14.48 22.70 7.73
C PRO A 288 14.61 21.57 8.74
N HIS A 289 13.63 20.67 8.78
CA HIS A 289 13.74 19.49 9.63
C HIS A 289 14.91 18.62 9.15
N LEU A 290 15.39 17.73 10.01
CA LEU A 290 16.38 16.74 9.60
C LEU A 290 15.84 15.86 8.44
N ALA A 291 14.53 15.62 8.41
CA ALA A 291 13.88 14.96 7.30
C ALA A 291 12.46 15.53 7.06
N GLU A 292 12.25 16.02 5.83
CA GLU A 292 10.92 16.41 5.32
C GLU A 292 10.11 15.16 4.95
N LYS A 293 9.15 14.76 5.79
CA LYS A 293 8.33 13.56 5.59
C LYS A 293 6.97 13.73 6.25
N ASN A 294 6.02 12.82 5.95
CA ASN A 294 4.69 12.78 6.56
C ASN A 294 3.76 13.97 6.24
N TRP A 295 3.98 14.65 5.12
CA TRP A 295 3.06 15.65 4.57
C TRP A 295 1.96 14.97 3.74
N ALA A 296 0.84 15.67 3.55
CA ALA A 296 -0.26 15.22 2.68
C ALA A 296 -0.58 16.30 1.63
N PRO A 297 -0.37 16.04 0.32
CA PRO A 297 -0.52 17.04 -0.73
C PRO A 297 -1.99 17.24 -1.16
N PHE A 298 -2.33 18.44 -1.62
CA PHE A 298 -3.59 18.74 -2.29
C PHE A 298 -3.51 19.98 -3.18
N PHE A 299 -4.46 20.07 -4.11
CA PHE A 299 -4.68 21.27 -4.91
C PHE A 299 -5.91 22.01 -4.41
N LEU A 300 -5.73 23.27 -4.00
CA LEU A 300 -6.85 24.16 -3.74
C LEU A 300 -7.39 24.65 -5.09
N PRO A 301 -8.68 24.43 -5.41
CA PRO A 301 -9.26 24.96 -6.64
C PRO A 301 -9.12 26.49 -6.68
N GLN A 302 -8.48 27.03 -7.72
CA GLN A 302 -8.43 28.48 -7.91
C GLN A 302 -9.83 29.01 -8.22
N SER A 303 -10.44 29.68 -7.24
CA SER A 303 -11.68 30.44 -7.41
C SER A 303 -11.46 31.92 -7.74
N GLU A 304 -10.21 32.36 -7.94
CA GLU A 304 -9.84 33.78 -7.87
C GLU A 304 -9.56 34.49 -9.21
N PHE A 305 -9.78 33.85 -10.36
CA PHE A 305 -9.83 34.60 -11.62
C PHE A 305 -11.27 34.59 -12.11
N PRO A 306 -11.99 35.74 -12.11
CA PRO A 306 -13.20 35.81 -12.92
C PRO A 306 -12.81 35.35 -14.32
N PRO A 307 -13.59 34.45 -14.96
CA PRO A 307 -13.28 33.99 -16.30
C PRO A 307 -13.03 35.24 -17.13
N SER A 308 -11.82 35.38 -17.67
CA SER A 308 -11.56 36.46 -18.60
C SER A 308 -12.66 36.38 -19.66
N PRO A 309 -13.32 37.49 -20.06
CA PRO A 309 -14.46 37.44 -20.98
C PRO A 309 -14.16 36.77 -22.35
N ARG A 310 -12.90 36.39 -22.59
CA ARG A 310 -12.46 35.55 -23.71
C ARG A 310 -12.67 34.04 -23.51
N HIS A 311 -13.05 33.58 -22.31
CA HIS A 311 -13.13 32.16 -21.93
C HIS A 311 -14.45 31.81 -21.23
N ALA A 312 -15.53 32.51 -21.59
CA ALA A 312 -16.88 32.12 -21.19
C ALA A 312 -17.24 30.80 -21.88
N GLY A 313 -17.03 29.67 -21.20
CA GLY A 313 -17.52 28.38 -21.68
C GLY A 313 -16.77 27.15 -21.17
N HIS A 314 -15.45 27.18 -21.03
CA HIS A 314 -14.66 25.97 -20.71
C HIS A 314 -13.33 26.29 -20.00
N GLU A 315 -12.94 25.35 -19.11
CA GLU A 315 -11.62 25.06 -18.51
C GLU A 315 -11.19 25.76 -17.20
N GLN A 316 -10.97 24.93 -16.16
CA GLN A 316 -10.10 25.25 -15.04
C GLN A 316 -8.65 25.24 -15.53
N TYR A 317 -7.84 26.21 -15.10
CA TYR A 317 -6.43 26.28 -15.43
C TYR A 317 -5.56 25.52 -14.42
N PRO A 318 -4.37 25.03 -14.84
CA PRO A 318 -3.40 24.47 -13.91
C PRO A 318 -3.03 25.47 -12.81
N ASN A 319 -3.00 25.01 -11.57
CA ASN A 319 -2.58 25.76 -10.42
C ASN A 319 -1.09 26.09 -10.52
N LYS A 320 -0.73 27.24 -9.95
CA LYS A 320 0.66 27.63 -9.74
C LYS A 320 1.24 27.02 -8.47
N TYR A 321 0.38 26.57 -7.55
CA TYR A 321 0.75 26.14 -6.21
C TYR A 321 0.13 24.78 -5.88
N VAL A 322 0.93 23.93 -5.25
CA VAL A 322 0.45 22.76 -4.51
C VAL A 322 0.46 23.10 -3.02
N HIS A 323 -0.52 22.61 -2.28
CA HIS A 323 -0.63 22.80 -0.84
C HIS A 323 -0.34 21.48 -0.13
N PHE A 324 0.12 21.57 1.11
CA PHE A 324 0.36 20.43 1.96
C PHE A 324 -0.25 20.66 3.32
N VAL A 325 -0.97 19.67 3.83
CA VAL A 325 -1.09 19.50 5.28
C VAL A 325 0.30 19.11 5.76
N TYR A 326 1.01 20.08 6.32
CA TYR A 326 2.40 19.96 6.74
C TYR A 326 2.49 19.35 8.13
N GLU A 327 1.64 19.83 9.05
CA GLU A 327 1.42 19.25 10.37
C GLU A 327 -0.10 19.17 10.61
N PHE A 328 -0.56 18.08 11.24
CA PHE A 328 -1.98 17.90 11.55
C PHE A 328 -2.35 18.61 12.87
N HIS A 329 -1.44 18.64 13.85
CA HIS A 329 -1.67 19.28 15.14
C HIS A 329 -0.38 19.91 15.72
N PRO A 330 -0.35 21.24 15.98
CA PRO A 330 -1.31 22.21 15.46
C PRO A 330 -1.38 22.15 13.94
N LEU A 331 -2.55 22.42 13.36
CA LEU A 331 -2.73 22.35 11.90
C LEU A 331 -1.88 23.42 11.23
N ARG A 332 -0.95 23.00 10.37
CA ARG A 332 -0.14 23.88 9.53
C ARG A 332 -0.28 23.50 8.07
N ILE A 333 -0.59 24.49 7.25
CA ILE A 333 -0.67 24.36 5.79
C ILE A 333 0.47 25.15 5.17
N VAL A 334 1.24 24.50 4.31
CA VAL A 334 2.23 25.19 3.46
C VAL A 334 1.79 25.15 2.01
N ARG A 335 2.04 26.24 1.28
CA ARG A 335 1.83 26.31 -0.16
C ARG A 335 3.16 26.45 -0.84
N CYS A 336 3.40 25.66 -1.89
CA CYS A 336 4.65 25.63 -2.61
C CYS A 336 4.40 25.89 -4.10
N HIS A 337 5.21 26.76 -4.68
CA HIS A 337 5.09 27.08 -6.10
C HIS A 337 5.68 25.96 -6.96
N LEU A 338 4.89 25.46 -7.91
CA LEU A 338 5.17 24.24 -8.68
C LEU A 338 6.36 24.36 -9.65
N PHE A 339 6.83 25.58 -9.94
CA PHE A 339 7.91 25.79 -10.90
C PHE A 339 9.27 26.05 -10.24
N ASN A 340 9.30 26.87 -9.18
CA ASN A 340 10.56 27.28 -8.54
C ASN A 340 10.77 26.66 -7.15
N GLY A 341 9.74 26.01 -6.60
CA GLY A 341 9.82 25.30 -5.33
C GLY A 341 9.75 26.17 -4.08
N ASP A 342 9.47 27.48 -4.23
CA ASP A 342 9.35 28.37 -3.07
C ASP A 342 8.10 28.02 -2.26
N CYS A 343 8.28 27.72 -0.98
CA CYS A 343 7.21 27.38 -0.05
C CYS A 343 6.99 28.48 1.00
N LEU A 344 5.73 28.78 1.25
CA LEU A 344 5.28 29.75 2.25
C LEU A 344 4.24 29.09 3.18
N LEU A 345 4.25 29.48 4.45
CA LEU A 345 3.18 29.14 5.39
C LEU A 345 1.88 29.81 4.90
N ALA A 346 0.89 29.00 4.55
CA ALA A 346 -0.42 29.45 4.10
C ALA A 346 -1.41 29.60 5.27
N TYR A 347 -1.26 28.74 6.28
CA TYR A 347 -2.07 28.76 7.49
C TYR A 347 -1.34 28.12 8.65
N GLU A 348 -1.53 28.66 9.84
CA GLU A 348 -1.14 28.06 11.12
C GLU A 348 -2.30 28.23 12.10
N GLN A 349 -2.70 27.12 12.73
CA GLN A 349 -3.80 27.08 13.68
C GLN A 349 -3.49 27.94 14.92
N PRO A 350 -4.30 28.98 15.22
CA PRO A 350 -4.08 29.81 16.39
C PRO A 350 -4.62 29.12 17.64
N LEU A 351 -3.79 28.33 18.30
CA LEU A 351 -4.11 27.68 19.58
C LEU A 351 -3.80 28.61 20.77
N SER A 352 -4.70 28.64 21.74
CA SER A 352 -4.47 29.37 23.00
C SER A 352 -3.42 28.69 23.88
N ILE A 353 -2.68 29.46 24.68
CA ILE A 353 -1.65 28.93 25.60
C ILE A 353 -2.20 27.84 26.55
N PRO A 354 -3.41 27.98 27.14
CA PRO A 354 -4.00 26.90 27.94
C PRO A 354 -4.18 25.59 27.17
N TYR A 355 -4.52 25.66 25.88
CA TYR A 355 -4.68 24.47 25.03
C TYR A 355 -3.35 23.76 24.77
N LEU A 356 -2.28 24.53 24.52
CA LEU A 356 -0.93 23.99 24.35
C LEU A 356 -0.33 23.43 25.65
N ALA A 357 -0.74 23.99 26.79
CA ALA A 357 -0.28 23.56 28.12
C ALA A 357 -1.09 22.39 28.69
N ASP A 358 -2.25 22.06 28.12
CA ASP A 358 -3.08 20.95 28.59
C ASP A 358 -2.42 19.61 28.23
N HIS A 359 -2.06 18.84 29.26
CA HIS A 359 -1.45 17.52 29.13
C HIS A 359 -2.31 16.53 28.34
N LYS A 360 -3.62 16.74 28.27
CA LYS A 360 -4.54 15.95 27.44
C LYS A 360 -4.04 15.87 25.98
N TYR A 361 -3.56 16.97 25.41
CA TYR A 361 -3.11 17.01 24.01
C TYR A 361 -1.66 16.57 23.81
N ASN A 362 -0.90 16.40 24.90
CA ASN A 362 0.52 16.06 24.86
C ASN A 362 0.79 14.54 24.93
N ASP A 363 -0.18 13.71 25.33
CA ASP A 363 0.02 12.26 25.49
C ASP A 363 -1.21 11.44 25.10
N THR A 364 -1.56 11.44 23.81
CA THR A 364 -2.55 10.50 23.25
C THR A 364 -1.97 9.09 23.08
N GLY A 365 -0.65 8.92 23.16
CA GLY A 365 0.06 7.70 22.77
C GLY A 365 0.23 7.52 21.25
N GLY A 366 -0.08 8.54 20.43
CA GLY A 366 0.10 8.49 18.98
C GLY A 366 0.10 9.87 18.29
N VAL A 367 0.64 9.95 17.08
CA VAL A 367 0.70 11.21 16.31
C VAL A 367 0.19 11.00 14.89
N MET A 368 -0.80 11.80 14.48
CA MET A 368 -1.35 11.79 13.13
C MET A 368 -0.41 12.43 12.11
N ARG A 369 -0.18 11.76 10.98
CA ARG A 369 0.90 12.03 10.04
C ARG A 369 0.57 11.52 8.63
N GLY A 370 0.94 12.28 7.60
CA GLY A 370 0.96 11.83 6.20
C GLY A 370 -0.34 11.15 5.75
N GLY A 371 -0.20 9.99 5.10
CA GLY A 371 -1.31 9.25 4.50
C GLY A 371 -1.57 9.72 3.07
N THR A 372 -2.82 9.65 2.62
CA THR A 372 -3.17 9.99 1.24
C THR A 372 -2.97 11.47 0.90
N ASN A 373 -3.04 11.79 -0.38
CA ASN A 373 -3.47 13.11 -0.84
C ASN A 373 -4.86 13.47 -0.29
N PHE A 374 -5.13 14.77 -0.19
CA PHE A 374 -6.47 15.29 0.07
C PHE A 374 -7.15 15.64 -1.25
N GLU A 375 -8.27 14.97 -1.55
CA GLU A 375 -9.03 15.16 -2.79
C GLU A 375 -10.30 15.98 -2.51
N PRO A 376 -10.65 16.96 -3.37
CA PRO A 376 -11.85 17.75 -3.18
C PRO A 376 -13.08 16.86 -3.33
N LEU A 377 -14.04 17.04 -2.42
CA LEU A 377 -15.34 16.40 -2.54
C LEU A 377 -16.08 16.90 -3.80
N PRO A 378 -16.91 16.06 -4.44
CA PRO A 378 -17.66 16.47 -5.63
C PRO A 378 -18.52 17.72 -5.38
N ALA A 379 -18.60 18.62 -6.37
CA ALA A 379 -19.38 19.86 -6.26
C ALA A 379 -20.86 19.61 -5.88
N SER A 380 -21.42 18.46 -6.23
CA SER A 380 -22.80 18.07 -5.88
C SER A 380 -23.04 17.86 -4.38
N ILE A 381 -21.98 17.73 -3.57
CA ILE A 381 -22.07 17.64 -2.11
C ILE A 381 -21.37 18.79 -1.39
N GLN A 382 -20.71 19.67 -2.15
CA GLN A 382 -20.24 20.94 -1.62
C GLN A 382 -21.44 21.88 -1.51
N ASN A 383 -21.77 22.29 -0.30
CA ASN A 383 -22.99 23.04 -0.05
C ASN A 383 -22.78 24.57 -0.07
N ARG A 384 -21.55 25.07 -0.26
CA ARG A 384 -21.21 26.48 -0.04
C ARG A 384 -20.22 27.02 -1.07
N PRO A 385 -20.56 28.08 -1.84
CA PRO A 385 -19.61 28.76 -2.71
C PRO A 385 -18.42 29.30 -1.94
N GLY A 386 -17.21 29.20 -2.50
CA GLY A 386 -15.98 29.71 -1.90
C GLY A 386 -15.47 28.91 -0.70
N VAL A 387 -16.13 27.80 -0.34
CA VAL A 387 -15.67 26.88 0.70
C VAL A 387 -15.47 25.51 0.07
N PHE A 388 -14.30 24.94 0.28
CA PHE A 388 -13.90 23.65 -0.26
C PHE A 388 -13.70 22.66 0.87
N THR A 389 -14.30 21.48 0.73
CA THR A 389 -14.07 20.34 1.61
C THR A 389 -13.32 19.26 0.86
N PHE A 390 -12.28 18.73 1.49
CA PHE A 390 -11.44 17.68 0.99
C PHE A 390 -11.56 16.46 1.88
N VAL A 391 -11.48 15.28 1.28
CA VAL A 391 -11.30 14.02 2.00
C VAL A 391 -9.84 13.60 1.93
N GLY A 392 -9.29 13.14 3.04
CA GLY A 392 -7.99 12.50 3.13
C GLY A 392 -8.07 11.28 4.04
N ILE A 393 -7.08 10.41 3.95
CA ILE A 393 -6.92 9.26 4.82
C ILE A 393 -5.51 9.31 5.43
N PRO A 394 -5.28 10.15 6.46
CA PRO A 394 -4.04 10.14 7.23
C PRO A 394 -3.83 8.82 7.97
N ARG A 395 -2.69 8.72 8.66
CA ARG A 395 -2.42 7.62 9.59
C ARG A 395 -1.99 8.16 10.96
N THR A 396 -2.37 7.47 12.03
CA THR A 396 -1.76 7.65 13.34
C THR A 396 -0.55 6.72 13.49
N HIS A 397 0.58 7.31 13.85
CA HIS A 397 1.76 6.60 14.35
C HIS A 397 1.66 6.42 15.86
N SER A 398 1.42 5.21 16.35
CA SER A 398 1.48 4.90 17.78
C SER A 398 2.73 4.09 18.14
N GLY A 399 3.36 4.45 19.26
CA GLY A 399 4.44 3.66 19.88
C GLY A 399 3.94 2.63 20.91
N ALA A 400 2.63 2.63 21.21
CA ALA A 400 2.05 1.88 22.32
C ALA A 400 1.55 0.47 21.95
N GLY A 401 1.81 0.01 20.71
CA GLY A 401 1.15 -1.17 20.16
C GLY A 401 1.93 -2.48 20.16
N CYS A 402 3.21 -2.46 19.77
CA CYS A 402 3.98 -3.68 19.62
C CYS A 402 5.40 -3.44 20.13
N SER A 403 6.06 -4.50 20.63
CA SER A 403 7.44 -4.46 21.14
C SER A 403 8.48 -3.92 20.14
N GLY A 404 8.12 -3.85 18.84
CA GLY A 404 8.89 -3.24 17.75
C GLY A 404 8.66 -1.74 17.48
N GLY A 405 7.92 -1.02 18.33
CA GLY A 405 7.99 0.45 18.44
C GLY A 405 7.12 1.30 17.50
N ALA A 406 6.58 0.75 16.40
CA ALA A 406 5.71 1.50 15.49
C ALA A 406 4.48 0.70 15.05
N PHE A 407 3.30 1.31 15.20
CA PHE A 407 2.01 0.75 14.81
C PHE A 407 1.18 1.81 14.08
N TYR A 408 0.79 1.53 12.83
CA TYR A 408 0.11 2.51 11.96
C TYR A 408 -1.30 2.06 11.64
N ARG A 409 -2.24 2.98 11.79
CA ARG A 409 -3.62 2.79 11.34
C ARG A 409 -4.11 4.03 10.60
N PRO A 410 -4.83 3.86 9.49
CA PRO A 410 -5.45 4.95 8.77
C PRO A 410 -6.75 5.42 9.43
N GLU A 411 -7.08 6.69 9.20
CA GLU A 411 -8.35 7.31 9.61
C GLU A 411 -8.90 8.14 8.44
N ILE A 412 -10.21 8.14 8.23
CA ILE A 412 -10.85 9.04 7.25
C ILE A 412 -10.99 10.42 7.87
N MET A 413 -10.59 11.45 7.16
CA MET A 413 -10.60 12.83 7.64
C MET A 413 -11.16 13.79 6.60
N LEU A 414 -11.91 14.80 7.07
CA LEU A 414 -12.44 15.88 6.23
C LEU A 414 -11.80 17.22 6.60
N LEU A 415 -11.10 17.83 5.66
CA LEU A 415 -10.49 19.16 5.78
C LEU A 415 -11.36 20.17 5.05
N THR A 416 -11.74 21.27 5.71
CA THR A 416 -12.50 22.36 5.08
C THR A 416 -11.76 23.67 5.13
N THR A 417 -11.88 24.45 4.06
CA THR A 417 -11.21 25.75 3.91
C THR A 417 -12.00 26.73 3.04
N ASN A 418 -11.82 28.02 3.31
CA ASN A 418 -12.24 29.12 2.43
C ASN A 418 -11.04 29.74 1.66
N GLY A 419 -9.90 29.06 1.64
CA GLY A 419 -8.62 29.53 1.08
C GLY A 419 -7.71 30.25 2.07
N THR A 420 -8.26 30.84 3.14
CA THR A 420 -7.49 31.57 4.17
C THR A 420 -7.44 30.87 5.52
N HIS A 421 -8.52 30.18 5.89
CA HIS A 421 -8.65 29.43 7.14
C HIS A 421 -8.89 27.96 6.84
N TYR A 422 -8.37 27.09 7.71
CA TYR A 422 -8.42 25.65 7.55
C TYR A 422 -8.80 25.01 8.88
N TYR A 423 -9.64 23.99 8.85
CA TYR A 423 -10.04 23.24 10.04
C TYR A 423 -10.54 21.84 9.65
N PHE A 424 -10.49 20.88 10.58
CA PHE A 424 -11.05 19.55 10.34
C PHE A 424 -12.51 19.49 10.77
N ASP A 425 -13.35 18.99 9.87
CA ASP A 425 -14.78 18.81 10.07
C ASP A 425 -15.12 17.46 10.69
N TYR A 426 -14.26 16.47 10.44
CA TYR A 426 -14.47 15.09 10.83
C TYR A 426 -13.14 14.31 10.84
N ALA A 427 -13.01 13.37 11.78
CA ALA A 427 -12.03 12.29 11.72
C ALA A 427 -12.66 10.99 12.23
N SER A 428 -12.41 9.87 11.56
CA SER A 428 -12.84 8.56 12.05
C SER A 428 -11.96 8.07 13.21
N VAL A 429 -12.41 7.02 13.88
CA VAL A 429 -11.51 6.17 14.67
C VAL A 429 -10.54 5.43 13.74
N ALA A 430 -9.49 4.84 14.31
CA ALA A 430 -8.57 3.97 13.59
C ALA A 430 -9.30 2.85 12.82
N LEU A 431 -9.02 2.75 11.53
CA LEU A 431 -9.65 1.77 10.65
C LEU A 431 -8.72 0.58 10.39
N THR A 432 -9.30 -0.62 10.42
CA THR A 432 -8.65 -1.86 10.00
C THR A 432 -9.20 -2.39 8.68
N PHE A 433 -10.41 -1.98 8.28
CA PHE A 433 -11.14 -2.52 7.12
C PHE A 433 -11.33 -4.05 7.12
N GLY A 434 -11.01 -4.73 8.22
CA GLY A 434 -11.22 -6.17 8.40
C GLY A 434 -10.63 -7.06 7.30
N SER A 435 -11.38 -8.12 6.98
CA SER A 435 -11.05 -9.12 5.94
C SER A 435 -10.97 -8.55 4.54
N ALA A 436 -11.52 -7.36 4.29
CA ALA A 436 -11.45 -6.74 2.99
C ALA A 436 -10.01 -6.41 2.59
N LEU A 437 -9.12 -6.09 3.53
CA LEU A 437 -7.73 -5.70 3.22
C LEU A 437 -6.67 -6.64 3.81
N PHE A 438 -6.93 -7.24 4.97
CA PHE A 438 -5.95 -8.10 5.63
C PHE A 438 -6.10 -9.55 5.16
N THR A 439 -4.97 -10.18 4.83
CA THR A 439 -4.93 -11.65 4.76
C THR A 439 -5.11 -12.25 6.15
N GLN A 440 -5.54 -13.51 6.22
CA GLN A 440 -5.72 -14.20 7.49
C GLN A 440 -4.43 -14.16 8.35
N SER A 441 -3.26 -14.41 7.76
CA SER A 441 -2.00 -14.39 8.49
C SER A 441 -1.64 -13.00 9.05
N GLN A 442 -1.96 -11.93 8.33
CA GLN A 442 -1.72 -10.56 8.81
C GLN A 442 -2.73 -10.15 9.89
N ALA A 443 -3.96 -10.66 9.82
CA ALA A 443 -4.96 -10.46 10.86
C ALA A 443 -4.60 -11.24 12.13
N ASP A 444 -4.07 -12.46 11.99
CA ASP A 444 -3.64 -13.32 13.09
C ASP A 444 -2.32 -12.85 13.73
N ALA A 445 -1.46 -12.17 12.97
CA ALA A 445 -0.19 -11.61 13.44
C ALA A 445 -0.16 -10.07 13.34
N PRO A 446 -1.02 -9.36 14.10
CA PRO A 446 -1.19 -7.92 14.01
C PRO A 446 0.04 -7.13 14.47
N CYS A 447 0.94 -7.73 15.26
CA CYS A 447 2.21 -7.13 15.67
C CYS A 447 3.40 -7.43 14.75
N GLU A 448 3.22 -8.33 13.78
CA GLU A 448 4.21 -8.63 12.76
C GLU A 448 3.76 -8.05 11.41
N GLY A 449 3.19 -8.90 10.54
CA GLY A 449 2.75 -8.54 9.20
C GLY A 449 1.56 -7.58 9.15
N GLY A 450 0.83 -7.39 10.25
CA GLY A 450 -0.31 -6.48 10.32
C GLY A 450 -0.05 -5.11 10.98
N ARG A 451 1.17 -4.86 11.47
CA ARG A 451 1.43 -3.70 12.36
C ARG A 451 1.42 -2.36 11.63
N ILE A 452 1.94 -2.35 10.40
CA ILE A 452 2.04 -1.15 9.56
C ILE A 452 0.97 -1.23 8.49
N PHE A 453 -0.07 -0.42 8.63
CA PHE A 453 -1.11 -0.31 7.62
C PHE A 453 -1.30 1.15 7.24
N MET A 454 -1.19 1.43 5.94
CA MET A 454 -1.15 2.80 5.43
C MET A 454 -2.04 2.94 4.20
N ALA A 455 -2.79 4.03 4.15
CA ALA A 455 -3.37 4.54 2.93
C ALA A 455 -2.33 5.38 2.17
N ASN A 456 -2.14 5.07 0.89
CA ASN A 456 -1.12 5.66 0.05
C ASN A 456 -1.66 6.83 -0.78
N SER A 457 -2.81 6.64 -1.43
CA SER A 457 -3.41 7.70 -2.24
C SER A 457 -4.91 7.48 -2.43
N ILE A 458 -5.68 8.57 -2.51
CA ILE A 458 -7.02 8.55 -3.09
C ILE A 458 -6.83 8.74 -4.60
N SER A 459 -7.03 7.67 -5.35
CA SER A 459 -6.72 7.63 -6.79
C SER A 459 -7.83 8.21 -7.66
N ARG A 460 -9.07 8.10 -7.19
CA ARG A 460 -10.24 8.65 -7.89
C ARG A 460 -11.43 8.76 -6.96
N ILE A 461 -12.16 9.87 -7.03
CA ILE A 461 -13.52 9.97 -6.54
C ILE A 461 -14.46 9.95 -7.74
N HIS A 462 -15.41 9.03 -7.76
CA HIS A 462 -16.37 8.91 -8.86
C HIS A 462 -17.49 9.95 -8.70
N ASN A 463 -17.72 10.71 -9.78
CA ASN A 463 -18.77 11.75 -9.85
C ASN A 463 -20.08 11.25 -10.47
N ASP A 464 -20.27 9.93 -10.50
CA ASP A 464 -21.47 9.33 -11.10
C ASP A 464 -22.69 9.53 -10.18
N GLN A 465 -23.67 10.32 -10.62
CA GLN A 465 -24.85 10.62 -9.80
C GLN A 465 -25.89 9.49 -9.79
N TYR A 466 -25.92 8.66 -10.84
CA TYR A 466 -27.00 7.70 -11.08
C TYR A 466 -26.54 6.31 -11.56
N GLY A 467 -25.25 6.12 -11.84
CA GLY A 467 -24.71 4.85 -12.30
C GLY A 467 -24.05 4.01 -11.20
N PRO A 468 -23.40 2.90 -11.60
CA PRO A 468 -22.93 1.86 -10.67
C PRO A 468 -21.80 2.30 -9.75
N ASN A 469 -21.08 3.38 -10.11
CA ASN A 469 -20.00 3.93 -9.30
C ASN A 469 -20.43 5.14 -8.47
N LYS A 470 -21.73 5.29 -8.21
CA LYS A 470 -22.24 6.35 -7.33
C LYS A 470 -21.66 6.23 -5.93
N ASP A 471 -21.13 7.35 -5.44
CA ASP A 471 -20.55 7.45 -4.09
C ASP A 471 -19.41 6.43 -3.88
N VAL A 472 -18.57 6.24 -4.89
CA VAL A 472 -17.39 5.37 -4.82
C VAL A 472 -16.11 6.20 -4.88
N MET A 473 -15.17 5.91 -3.99
CA MET A 473 -13.78 6.34 -4.09
C MET A 473 -12.86 5.12 -4.22
N GLU A 474 -11.79 5.27 -4.99
CA GLU A 474 -10.75 4.25 -5.14
C GLU A 474 -9.49 4.71 -4.45
N VAL A 475 -8.92 3.83 -3.62
CA VAL A 475 -7.83 4.18 -2.72
C VAL A 475 -6.77 3.08 -2.77
N THR A 476 -5.51 3.49 -2.81
CA THR A 476 -4.38 2.57 -2.71
C THR A 476 -3.86 2.47 -1.28
N PHE A 477 -3.37 1.29 -0.91
CA PHE A 477 -2.88 0.97 0.43
C PHE A 477 -1.61 0.14 0.37
N SER A 478 -0.93 0.05 1.51
CA SER A 478 0.15 -0.88 1.76
C SER A 478 0.08 -1.45 3.17
N ILE A 479 0.38 -2.74 3.27
CA ILE A 479 0.52 -3.47 4.53
C ILE A 479 1.98 -3.90 4.68
N ALA A 480 2.53 -3.71 5.87
CA ALA A 480 3.91 -4.02 6.27
C ALA A 480 4.99 -3.42 5.38
N ASP A 481 4.70 -2.29 4.71
CA ASP A 481 5.60 -1.67 3.73
C ASP A 481 6.02 -2.60 2.57
N ASN A 482 5.29 -3.70 2.36
CA ASN A 482 5.69 -4.77 1.44
C ASN A 482 4.69 -5.03 0.31
N THR A 483 3.50 -4.43 0.38
CA THR A 483 2.44 -4.65 -0.60
C THR A 483 2.00 -3.34 -1.22
N VAL A 484 1.54 -3.41 -2.46
CA VAL A 484 0.78 -2.33 -3.10
C VAL A 484 -0.59 -2.90 -3.44
N GLN A 485 -1.63 -2.29 -2.89
CA GLN A 485 -2.99 -2.77 -3.05
C GLN A 485 -3.93 -1.62 -3.39
N THR A 486 -5.07 -1.92 -3.98
CA THR A 486 -6.16 -0.97 -4.23
C THR A 486 -7.50 -1.54 -3.81
N THR A 487 -8.42 -0.68 -3.39
CA THR A 487 -9.80 -1.05 -3.09
C THR A 487 -10.77 0.07 -3.45
N LYS A 488 -12.06 -0.28 -3.49
CA LYS A 488 -13.17 0.67 -3.62
C LYS A 488 -13.85 0.83 -2.27
N ILE A 489 -14.04 2.07 -1.86
CA ILE A 489 -14.80 2.45 -0.67
C ILE A 489 -16.04 3.21 -1.14
N LYS A 490 -17.20 2.82 -0.64
CA LYS A 490 -18.51 3.38 -0.99
C LYS A 490 -19.23 3.90 0.24
N GLY A 491 -19.99 4.99 0.09
CA GLY A 491 -20.79 5.59 1.17
C GLY A 491 -20.17 6.84 1.81
N LEU A 492 -19.08 7.38 1.27
CA LEU A 492 -18.43 8.59 1.79
C LEU A 492 -19.35 9.81 1.68
N GLN A 493 -20.02 10.00 0.54
CA GLN A 493 -20.97 11.10 0.35
C GLN A 493 -22.17 10.95 1.29
N ALA A 494 -22.63 9.72 1.53
CA ALA A 494 -23.67 9.45 2.52
C ALA A 494 -23.21 9.87 3.92
N LEU A 495 -21.98 9.52 4.32
CA LEU A 495 -21.36 9.97 5.58
C LEU A 495 -21.28 11.50 5.65
N VAL A 496 -20.74 12.17 4.64
CA VAL A 496 -20.60 13.64 4.63
C VAL A 496 -21.95 14.32 4.84
N LYS A 497 -23.01 13.81 4.22
CA LYS A 497 -24.39 14.32 4.38
C LYS A 497 -24.98 14.10 5.77
N THR A 498 -24.42 13.23 6.60
CA THR A 498 -24.87 13.09 8.00
C THR A 498 -24.29 14.17 8.92
N LEU A 499 -23.23 14.85 8.50
CA LEU A 499 -22.52 15.78 9.35
C LEU A 499 -23.27 17.12 9.46
N PRO A 500 -23.29 17.76 10.65
CA PRO A 500 -24.12 18.95 10.94
C PRO A 500 -23.93 20.11 9.96
N GLN A 501 -22.69 20.39 9.58
CA GLN A 501 -22.29 21.47 8.69
C GLN A 501 -22.83 21.29 7.26
N PHE A 502 -23.13 20.06 6.86
CA PHE A 502 -23.73 19.72 5.56
C PHE A 502 -25.24 19.53 5.65
N ARG A 503 -25.79 19.09 6.80
CA ARG A 503 -27.25 18.91 7.00
C ARG A 503 -28.02 20.22 7.04
N MET A 504 -27.50 21.24 7.69
CA MET A 504 -28.29 22.41 8.05
C MET A 504 -28.52 23.43 6.92
N GLY A 505 -27.98 23.20 5.71
CA GLY A 505 -28.22 24.09 4.55
C GLY A 505 -27.97 25.58 4.83
N ILE A 506 -27.11 25.90 5.80
CA ILE A 506 -26.94 27.26 6.31
C ILE A 506 -26.43 28.13 5.16
N ASP A 507 -27.25 29.13 4.81
CA ASP A 507 -26.95 30.21 3.89
C ASP A 507 -25.55 30.78 4.21
N GLY A 508 -24.73 30.98 3.18
CA GLY A 508 -23.34 31.42 3.29
C GLY A 508 -23.17 32.85 3.83
N SER A 509 -24.21 33.46 4.39
CA SER A 509 -24.25 34.87 4.75
C SER A 509 -23.59 35.22 6.09
N HIS A 510 -23.22 34.27 6.96
CA HIS A 510 -22.45 34.60 8.17
C HIS A 510 -21.46 33.51 8.59
N TRP A 511 -20.25 33.55 8.02
CA TRP A 511 -19.05 33.12 8.73
C TRP A 511 -18.59 34.29 9.58
N GLN A 512 -19.00 34.34 10.85
CA GLN A 512 -18.43 35.32 11.78
C GLN A 512 -17.06 34.83 12.25
N GLU A 513 -16.16 35.76 12.58
CA GLU A 513 -14.83 35.43 13.10
C GLU A 513 -14.89 34.52 14.34
N SER A 514 -15.95 34.67 15.14
CA SER A 514 -16.26 33.77 16.25
C SER A 514 -16.45 32.32 15.81
N ASP A 515 -17.15 32.06 14.71
CA ASP A 515 -17.35 30.69 14.20
C ASP A 515 -16.03 30.06 13.80
N MET A 516 -15.12 30.84 13.21
CA MET A 516 -13.79 30.35 12.85
C MET A 516 -12.99 29.97 14.09
N GLN A 517 -12.98 30.81 15.13
CA GLN A 517 -12.29 30.50 16.39
C GLN A 517 -12.86 29.25 17.07
N TRP A 518 -14.17 29.01 16.99
CA TRP A 518 -14.78 27.77 17.50
C TRP A 518 -14.31 26.53 16.74
N ASN A 519 -14.34 26.58 15.41
CA ASN A 519 -13.89 25.47 14.57
C ASN A 519 -12.39 25.14 14.79
N ILE A 520 -11.60 26.17 15.09
CA ILE A 520 -10.18 26.03 15.40
C ILE A 520 -9.95 25.19 16.66
N ASN A 521 -10.69 25.41 17.76
CA ASN A 521 -10.48 24.62 18.98
C ASN A 521 -10.97 23.17 18.79
N VAL A 522 -12.14 22.98 18.19
CA VAL A 522 -12.74 21.65 17.97
C VAL A 522 -11.88 20.77 17.05
N THR A 523 -11.14 21.38 16.11
CA THR A 523 -10.17 20.66 15.25
C THR A 523 -9.20 19.83 16.08
N SER A 524 -8.66 20.43 17.14
CA SER A 524 -7.69 19.75 17.98
C SER A 524 -8.34 18.67 18.87
N ASP A 525 -9.59 18.86 19.30
CA ASP A 525 -10.35 17.84 20.03
C ASP A 525 -10.64 16.61 19.15
N ILE A 526 -11.01 16.83 17.89
CA ILE A 526 -11.24 15.77 16.89
C ILE A 526 -9.95 14.95 16.68
N ILE A 527 -8.81 15.63 16.47
CA ILE A 527 -7.53 14.94 16.29
C ILE A 527 -7.14 14.17 17.55
N HIS A 528 -7.32 14.77 18.73
CA HIS A 528 -7.04 14.12 20.01
C HIS A 528 -7.86 12.84 20.18
N CYS A 529 -9.17 12.90 19.95
CA CYS A 529 -10.05 11.74 20.04
C CYS A 529 -9.71 10.65 19.02
N SER A 530 -9.42 11.03 17.76
CA SER A 530 -9.03 10.12 16.70
C SER A 530 -7.70 9.41 17.02
N THR A 531 -6.65 10.17 17.34
CA THR A 531 -5.33 9.61 17.70
C THR A 531 -5.36 8.81 19.00
N GLY A 532 -6.16 9.22 19.98
CA GLY A 532 -6.41 8.47 21.21
C GLY A 532 -7.02 7.09 20.92
N SER A 533 -8.03 7.03 20.03
CA SER A 533 -8.64 5.76 19.62
C SER A 533 -7.65 4.83 18.93
N ALA A 534 -6.75 5.37 18.10
CA ALA A 534 -5.70 4.60 17.44
C ALA A 534 -4.69 4.02 18.44
N ALA A 535 -4.28 4.82 19.43
CA ALA A 535 -3.37 4.37 20.47
C ALA A 535 -4.02 3.33 21.40
N GLU A 536 -5.31 3.47 21.72
CA GLU A 536 -6.07 2.47 22.46
C GLU A 536 -6.18 1.16 21.68
N HIS A 537 -6.52 1.22 20.39
CA HIS A 537 -6.54 0.06 19.51
C HIS A 537 -5.19 -0.66 19.47
N ALA A 538 -4.10 0.10 19.36
CA ALA A 538 -2.74 -0.44 19.40
C ALA A 538 -2.45 -1.17 20.72
N ARG A 539 -2.80 -0.55 21.87
CA ARG A 539 -2.62 -1.17 23.20
C ARG A 539 -3.46 -2.44 23.35
N LEU A 540 -4.70 -2.47 22.87
CA LEU A 540 -5.55 -3.66 22.94
C LEU A 540 -4.94 -4.82 22.15
N ILE A 541 -4.38 -4.55 20.98
CA ILE A 541 -3.66 -5.55 20.19
C ILE A 541 -2.46 -6.10 20.95
N LEU A 542 -1.66 -5.26 21.60
CA LEU A 542 -0.53 -5.71 22.42
C LEU A 542 -0.97 -6.73 23.48
N HIS A 543 -2.02 -6.42 24.23
CA HIS A 543 -2.51 -7.26 25.32
C HIS A 543 -3.05 -8.60 24.81
N LEU A 544 -3.65 -8.63 23.61
CA LEU A 544 -4.13 -9.87 22.99
C LEU A 544 -2.96 -10.73 22.50
N ASP A 545 -1.96 -10.11 21.87
CA ASP A 545 -0.75 -10.75 21.37
C ASP A 545 0.06 -11.39 22.51
N GLU A 546 0.25 -10.66 23.62
CA GLU A 546 0.93 -11.16 24.82
C GLU A 546 0.22 -12.38 25.43
N LYS A 547 -1.11 -12.36 25.50
CA LYS A 547 -1.90 -13.48 26.02
C LYS A 547 -1.83 -14.73 25.14
N GLU A 548 -1.87 -14.59 23.82
CA GLU A 548 -1.73 -15.74 22.92
C GLU A 548 -0.29 -16.29 22.98
N MET A 549 0.74 -15.43 23.06
CA MET A 549 2.12 -15.88 23.28
C MET A 549 2.29 -16.67 24.59
N GLU A 550 1.67 -16.23 25.69
CA GLU A 550 1.69 -16.97 26.96
C GLU A 550 1.03 -18.35 26.85
N LYS A 551 -0.09 -18.43 26.15
CA LYS A 551 -0.83 -19.67 25.90
C LYS A 551 -0.04 -20.64 25.01
N GLU A 552 0.65 -20.13 23.99
CA GLU A 552 1.54 -20.95 23.15
C GLU A 552 2.75 -21.47 23.92
N LYS A 553 3.38 -20.64 24.76
CA LYS A 553 4.46 -21.09 25.65
C LYS A 553 3.99 -22.19 26.58
N GLY A 554 2.79 -22.06 27.16
CA GLY A 554 2.18 -23.11 27.99
C GLY A 554 2.01 -24.43 27.24
N LYS A 555 1.50 -24.39 26.00
CA LYS A 555 1.37 -25.58 25.13
C LYS A 555 2.72 -26.20 24.77
N GLN A 556 3.73 -25.38 24.48
CA GLN A 556 5.08 -25.87 24.17
C GLN A 556 5.73 -26.54 25.37
N GLU A 557 5.59 -25.97 26.57
CA GLU A 557 6.07 -26.60 27.81
C GLU A 557 5.35 -27.92 28.11
N GLU A 558 4.04 -28.00 27.84
CA GLU A 558 3.25 -29.22 28.01
C GLU A 558 3.68 -30.31 27.01
N ASN A 559 3.83 -29.95 25.74
CA ASN A 559 4.34 -30.85 24.70
C ASN A 559 5.76 -31.35 25.01
N LEU A 560 6.64 -30.47 25.53
CA LEU A 560 7.99 -30.85 25.93
C LEU A 560 7.97 -31.82 27.12
N LYS A 561 7.08 -31.60 28.11
CA LYS A 561 6.88 -32.53 29.23
C LYS A 561 6.34 -33.88 28.77
N GLU A 562 5.42 -33.92 27.81
CA GLU A 562 4.94 -35.18 27.23
C GLU A 562 6.04 -35.91 26.46
N LEU A 563 6.85 -35.20 25.67
CA LEU A 563 7.97 -35.78 24.94
C LEU A 563 9.02 -36.38 25.89
N MET A 564 9.36 -35.66 26.97
CA MET A 564 10.25 -36.19 28.01
C MET A 564 9.70 -37.46 28.65
N LYS A 565 8.40 -37.50 28.98
CA LYS A 565 7.75 -38.71 29.53
C LYS A 565 7.75 -39.88 28.55
N GLN A 566 7.66 -39.62 27.24
CA GLN A 566 7.74 -40.66 26.21
C GLN A 566 9.16 -41.21 26.11
N MET A 567 10.17 -40.34 26.10
CA MET A 567 11.58 -40.75 26.11
C MET A 567 11.93 -41.57 27.35
N ASP A 568 11.46 -41.16 28.54
CA ASP A 568 11.69 -41.91 29.79
C ASP A 568 11.05 -43.31 29.72
N LYS A 569 9.85 -43.44 29.14
CA LYS A 569 9.18 -44.74 28.94
C LYS A 569 9.90 -45.62 27.94
N GLU A 570 10.38 -45.06 26.83
CA GLU A 570 11.16 -45.80 25.83
C GLU A 570 12.47 -46.32 26.42
N GLU A 571 13.14 -45.51 27.25
CA GLU A 571 14.37 -45.92 27.94
C GLU A 571 14.11 -47.02 28.99
N GLU A 572 12.97 -46.97 29.70
CA GLU A 572 12.54 -48.05 30.60
C GLU A 572 12.21 -49.34 29.84
N GLU A 573 11.55 -49.26 28.68
CA GLU A 573 11.25 -50.41 27.83
C GLU A 573 12.51 -51.03 27.20
N GLU A 574 13.49 -50.22 26.80
CA GLU A 574 14.80 -50.72 26.34
C GLU A 574 15.55 -51.43 27.47
N LYS A 575 15.59 -50.84 28.67
CA LYS A 575 16.19 -51.47 29.86
C LYS A 575 15.50 -52.79 30.23
N GLN A 576 14.19 -52.92 30.02
CA GLN A 576 13.46 -54.17 30.21
C GLN A 576 13.80 -55.21 29.12
N LYS A 577 13.85 -54.81 27.85
CA LYS A 577 14.24 -55.70 26.72
C LYS A 577 15.68 -56.20 26.84
N GLU A 578 16.60 -55.39 27.37
CA GLU A 578 17.98 -55.83 27.65
C GLU A 578 18.05 -56.83 28.81
N LYS A 579 17.26 -56.63 29.87
CA LYS A 579 17.16 -57.59 30.98
C LYS A 579 16.56 -58.94 30.55
N GLU A 580 15.63 -58.95 29.59
CA GLU A 580 15.10 -60.19 29.02
C GLU A 580 16.10 -60.91 28.09
N LYS A 581 16.89 -60.17 27.30
CA LYS A 581 18.00 -60.74 26.51
C LYS A 581 19.13 -61.30 27.37
N GLY A 582 19.38 -60.72 28.55
CA GLY A 582 20.37 -61.21 29.51
C GLY A 582 20.01 -62.57 30.13
N LYS A 583 18.73 -62.85 30.36
CA LYS A 583 18.26 -64.14 30.92
C LYS A 583 18.29 -65.31 29.93
N GLY A 584 18.47 -65.05 28.63
CA GLY A 584 18.58 -66.10 27.60
C GLY A 584 19.99 -66.71 27.45
N LYS A 585 21.04 -66.10 28.00
CA LYS A 585 22.44 -66.55 27.83
C LYS A 585 23.03 -67.32 29.03
N GLU A 586 22.30 -67.45 30.14
CA GLU A 586 22.77 -68.16 31.35
C GLU A 586 22.33 -69.64 31.44
N LYS A 587 21.77 -70.23 30.37
CA LYS A 587 21.38 -71.65 30.34
C LYS A 587 22.28 -72.58 29.52
N GLU A 588 23.40 -72.12 28.96
CA GLU A 588 24.22 -72.95 28.05
C GLU A 588 25.70 -73.08 28.39
N VAL A 589 26.18 -72.61 29.55
CA VAL A 589 27.62 -72.76 29.93
C VAL A 589 27.79 -73.22 31.38
N THR A 590 27.29 -74.40 31.73
CA THR A 590 27.81 -75.18 32.86
C THR A 590 27.63 -76.68 32.62
N SER A 591 28.47 -77.29 31.78
CA SER A 591 28.85 -78.69 31.94
C SER A 591 30.20 -78.97 31.27
N SER A 592 31.27 -78.97 32.05
CA SER A 592 32.37 -79.95 32.04
C SER A 592 33.70 -79.31 32.45
N GLN A 593 34.02 -79.42 33.73
CA GLN A 593 35.41 -79.58 34.16
C GLN A 593 35.47 -80.76 35.13
N ALA A 594 36.31 -81.74 34.77
CA ALA A 594 36.88 -82.73 35.66
C ALA A 594 38.42 -82.64 35.52
N PRO A 595 39.19 -82.96 36.56
CA PRO A 595 40.38 -82.20 36.93
C PRO A 595 41.69 -83.03 36.82
N VAL A 596 42.76 -82.49 37.42
CA VAL A 596 44.02 -83.18 37.85
C VAL A 596 45.13 -83.14 36.78
N ALA A 597 46.40 -82.79 37.03
CA ALA A 597 47.14 -82.47 38.25
C ALA A 597 48.36 -81.55 37.98
N ARG A 598 48.83 -80.97 39.09
CA ARG A 598 50.20 -80.52 39.37
C ARG A 598 51.27 -81.59 39.10
N ASN A 599 52.44 -81.17 38.61
CA ASN A 599 53.67 -81.21 39.42
C ASN A 599 54.89 -80.50 38.79
N VAL A 600 55.54 -79.72 39.67
CA VAL A 600 56.99 -79.54 39.88
C VAL A 600 57.88 -79.02 38.74
N GLY A 601 58.51 -77.89 39.06
CA GLY A 601 59.58 -77.19 38.37
C GLY A 601 59.73 -75.82 39.00
#